data_AF-A0A832JDX5-F1
#
_entry.id   AF-A0A832JDX5-F1
#
_cell.length_a   1.000
_cell.length_b   1.000
_cell.length_c   1.000
_cell.angle_alpha   90.00
_cell.angle_beta   90.00
_cell.angle_gamma   90.00
#
_symmetry.space_group_name_H-M   'P 1'
#
loop_
_entity.id
_entity.type
_entity.pdbx_description
1 polymer ?
#
loop_
_entity_poly.entity_id
_entity_poly.type
_entity_poly.pdbx_seq_one_letter_code
_entity_poly.pdbx_strand_id
1 'polypeptide(L)'
;PLHDGAVVVQGDTIVAARCLLPLSDRTDLAGALGTRHRAALGLAERTDAVVVVVSEETGRVSLAYEGELHRNLTEEAIKERILGLLQPLLGAPTGLWRKR
;
A
#
# COMPACT_ATOMS: atom_id res chain seq x y z
N PRO A 1 -20.83 -2.60 -0.63
CA PRO A 1 -20.57 -2.55 0.85
C PRO A 1 -19.10 -2.81 1.29
N LEU A 2 -18.10 -2.86 0.40
CA LEU A 2 -16.70 -3.23 0.73
C LEU A 2 -15.70 -2.06 0.73
N HIS A 3 -16.17 -0.82 0.58
CA HIS A 3 -15.31 0.34 0.30
C HIS A 3 -14.58 0.91 1.52
N ASP A 4 -14.93 0.47 2.73
CA ASP A 4 -14.42 1.04 3.97
C ASP A 4 -13.27 0.18 4.54
N GLY A 5 -12.04 0.66 4.44
CA GLY A 5 -10.83 -0.06 4.84
C GLY A 5 -9.96 -0.50 3.66
N ALA A 6 -8.95 -1.32 3.95
CA ALA A 6 -7.96 -1.75 2.95
C ALA A 6 -8.34 -3.09 2.29
N VAL A 7 -7.85 -3.25 1.06
CA VAL A 7 -7.83 -4.53 0.34
C VAL A 7 -6.41 -5.07 0.40
N VAL A 8 -6.27 -6.35 0.71
CA VAL A 8 -4.96 -7.03 0.77
C VAL A 8 -4.86 -7.98 -0.41
N VAL A 9 -3.80 -7.80 -1.19
CA VAL A 9 -3.46 -8.64 -2.34
C VAL A 9 -2.19 -9.41 -2.02
N GLN A 10 -2.20 -10.71 -2.25
CA GLN A 10 -1.05 -11.57 -2.09
C GLN A 10 -0.90 -12.45 -3.34
N GLY A 11 0.22 -12.30 -4.04
CA GLY A 11 0.41 -12.92 -5.34
C GLY A 11 -0.62 -12.40 -6.35
N ASP A 12 -1.41 -13.31 -6.91
CA ASP A 12 -2.46 -13.04 -7.89
C ASP A 12 -3.87 -12.94 -7.28
N THR A 13 -3.98 -13.02 -5.96
CA THR A 13 -5.27 -13.19 -5.26
C THR A 13 -5.53 -12.06 -4.26
N ILE A 14 -6.77 -11.56 -4.22
CA ILE A 14 -7.26 -10.72 -3.12
C ILE A 14 -7.60 -11.64 -1.94
N VAL A 15 -6.82 -11.55 -0.86
CA VAL A 15 -6.99 -12.42 0.32
C VAL A 15 -7.93 -11.83 1.36
N ALA A 16 -8.11 -10.51 1.36
CA ALA A 16 -9.02 -9.82 2.28
C ALA A 16 -9.46 -8.44 1.76
N ALA A 17 -10.57 -7.94 2.29
CA ALA A 17 -11.08 -6.59 2.10
C ALA A 17 -11.58 -6.04 3.45
N ARG A 18 -11.85 -4.73 3.51
CA ARG A 18 -12.29 -4.04 4.75
C ARG A 18 -11.27 -4.15 5.90
N CYS A 19 -10.00 -4.28 5.59
CA CYS A 19 -8.95 -4.46 6.60
C CYS A 19 -8.67 -3.14 7.31
N LEU A 20 -8.64 -3.19 8.64
CA LEU A 20 -8.17 -2.08 9.47
C LEU A 20 -6.63 -2.13 9.51
N LEU A 21 -6.01 -1.04 9.09
CA LEU A 21 -4.56 -0.90 9.08
C LEU A 21 -4.09 -0.02 10.24
N PRO A 22 -2.86 -0.22 10.76
CA PRO A 22 -2.27 0.71 11.70
C PRO A 22 -2.10 2.10 11.07
N LEU A 23 -2.35 3.15 11.85
CA LEU A 23 -2.08 4.52 11.44
C LEU A 23 -0.66 4.91 11.86
N SER A 24 0.03 5.65 11.01
CA SER A 24 1.30 6.29 11.39
C SER A 24 1.07 7.42 12.39
N ASP A 25 1.94 7.49 13.40
CA ASP A 25 1.99 8.54 14.42
C ASP A 25 2.90 9.72 14.01
N ARG A 26 3.44 9.70 12.79
CA ARG A 26 4.33 10.75 12.27
C ARG A 26 3.65 12.12 12.21
N THR A 27 4.14 13.03 13.06
CA THR A 27 3.59 14.39 13.18
C THR A 27 4.12 15.36 12.10
N ASP A 28 5.26 15.05 11.48
CA ASP A 28 5.86 15.82 10.40
C ASP A 28 5.00 15.84 9.12
N LEU A 29 4.08 14.87 9.01
CA LEU A 29 3.17 14.72 7.87
C LEU A 29 1.70 15.03 8.23
N ALA A 30 1.41 15.33 9.50
CA ALA A 30 0.05 15.35 10.07
C ALA A 30 -0.85 16.47 9.54
N GLY A 31 -0.29 17.54 8.96
CA GLY A 31 -1.06 18.68 8.45
C GLY A 31 -1.72 18.46 7.08
N ALA A 32 -1.34 17.43 6.32
CA ALA A 32 -1.72 17.30 4.90
C ALA A 32 -2.22 15.91 4.48
N LEU A 33 -2.38 14.97 5.42
CA LEU A 33 -2.74 13.58 5.13
C LEU A 33 -4.08 13.18 5.75
N GLY A 34 -4.98 12.63 4.92
CA GLY A 34 -6.20 11.97 5.39
C GLY A 34 -5.94 10.61 6.04
N THR A 35 -6.99 10.00 6.62
CA THR A 35 -6.90 8.70 7.32
C THR A 35 -6.36 7.56 6.46
N ARG A 36 -6.73 7.48 5.18
CA ARG A 36 -6.20 6.46 4.26
C ARG A 36 -4.69 6.59 4.04
N HIS A 37 -4.17 7.82 3.96
CA HIS A 37 -2.74 8.04 3.80
C HIS A 37 -1.97 7.67 5.08
N ARG A 38 -2.53 8.01 6.26
CA ARG A 38 -1.94 7.59 7.54
C ARG A 38 -1.94 6.07 7.71
N ALA A 39 -3.00 5.39 7.27
CA ALA A 39 -3.07 3.94 7.24
C ALA A 39 -2.05 3.30 6.29
N ALA A 40 -1.90 3.87 5.09
CA ALA A 40 -0.91 3.39 4.12
C ALA A 40 0.52 3.52 4.66
N LEU A 41 0.82 4.68 5.24
CA LEU A 41 2.12 4.94 5.86
C LEU A 41 2.37 4.05 7.09
N GLY A 42 1.38 3.94 7.98
CA GLY A 42 1.52 3.12 9.19
C GLY A 42 1.70 1.64 8.91
N LEU A 43 1.15 1.12 7.80
CA LEU A 43 1.45 -0.23 7.35
C LEU A 43 2.87 -0.32 6.78
N ALA A 44 3.25 0.60 5.88
CA ALA A 44 4.57 0.61 5.24
C ALA A 44 5.74 0.85 6.21
N GLU A 45 5.51 1.48 7.37
CA GLU A 45 6.50 1.62 8.45
C GLU A 45 6.79 0.29 9.16
N ARG A 46 5.88 -0.69 9.07
CA ARG A 46 5.91 -1.92 9.86
C ARG A 46 6.11 -3.18 9.02
N THR A 47 6.02 -3.06 7.70
CA THR A 47 6.13 -4.16 6.75
C THR A 47 6.82 -3.71 5.47
N ASP A 48 7.20 -4.68 4.64
CA ASP A 48 7.67 -4.48 3.28
C ASP A 48 6.52 -4.37 2.26
N ALA A 49 5.29 -4.14 2.72
CA ALA A 49 4.13 -4.06 1.83
C ALA A 49 4.19 -2.78 0.98
N VAL A 50 3.92 -2.93 -0.32
CA VAL A 50 3.67 -1.79 -1.22
C VAL A 50 2.19 -1.41 -1.09
N VAL A 51 1.91 -0.19 -0.64
CA VAL A 51 0.54 0.28 -0.39
C VAL A 51 0.19 1.43 -1.33
N VAL A 52 -0.83 1.25 -2.16
CA VAL A 52 -1.35 2.29 -3.04
C VAL A 52 -2.58 2.92 -2.39
N VAL A 53 -2.65 4.26 -2.40
CA VAL A 53 -3.76 5.01 -1.81
C VAL A 53 -4.24 6.10 -2.76
N VAL A 54 -5.57 6.23 -2.88
CA VAL A 54 -6.22 7.32 -3.62
C VAL A 54 -6.87 8.28 -2.64
N SER A 55 -6.57 9.57 -2.80
CA SER A 55 -7.18 10.64 -2.02
C SER A 55 -8.67 10.77 -2.35
N GLU A 56 -9.54 10.72 -1.34
CA GLU A 56 -10.97 10.99 -1.54
C GLU A 56 -11.22 12.42 -2.01
N GLU A 57 -10.49 13.36 -1.42
CA GLU A 57 -10.69 14.80 -1.64
C GLU A 57 -10.18 15.27 -3.00
N THR A 58 -9.09 14.67 -3.51
CA THR A 58 -8.37 15.19 -4.69
C THR A 58 -8.26 14.19 -5.84
N GLY A 59 -8.62 12.93 -5.64
CA GLY A 59 -8.41 11.85 -6.60
C GLY A 59 -6.93 11.51 -6.86
N ARG A 60 -5.98 12.24 -6.28
CA ARG A 60 -4.54 12.00 -6.45
C ARG A 60 -4.14 10.67 -5.85
N VAL A 61 -3.25 9.98 -6.54
CA VAL A 61 -2.75 8.68 -6.11
C VAL A 61 -1.37 8.84 -5.48
N SER A 62 -1.14 8.09 -4.41
CA SER A 62 0.12 8.04 -3.68
C SER A 62 0.52 6.58 -3.43
N LEU A 63 1.80 6.35 -3.18
CA LEU A 63 2.37 5.04 -2.85
C LEU A 63 3.16 5.15 -1.56
N ALA A 64 2.89 4.25 -0.61
CA ALA A 64 3.66 4.09 0.62
C ALA A 64 4.45 2.77 0.56
N TYR A 65 5.74 2.85 0.85
CA TYR A 65 6.66 1.71 0.88
C TYR A 65 7.88 2.04 1.73
N GLU A 66 8.36 1.10 2.54
CA GLU A 66 9.52 1.27 3.44
C GLU A 66 9.45 2.54 4.31
N GLY A 67 8.28 2.82 4.87
CA GLY A 67 8.05 3.99 5.73
C GLY A 67 8.07 5.35 5.03
N GLU A 68 8.13 5.38 3.70
CA GLU A 68 8.11 6.61 2.90
C GLU A 68 6.79 6.76 2.13
N LEU A 69 6.31 8.00 1.99
CA LEU A 69 5.08 8.32 1.26
C LEU A 69 5.39 9.15 0.01
N HIS A 70 5.28 8.51 -1.15
CA HIS A 70 5.41 9.13 -2.48
C HIS A 70 4.05 9.65 -2.95
N ARG A 71 3.86 10.97 -3.02
CA ARG A 71 2.56 11.60 -3.27
C ARG A 71 2.42 12.12 -4.71
N ASN A 72 1.16 12.25 -5.16
CA ASN A 72 0.80 12.89 -6.43
C ASN A 72 1.53 12.26 -7.63
N LEU A 73 1.52 10.93 -7.68
CA LEU A 73 2.13 10.17 -8.76
C LEU A 73 1.18 10.12 -9.97
N THR A 74 1.76 10.13 -11.17
CA THR A 74 1.01 9.83 -12.40
C THR A 74 0.74 8.33 -12.52
N GLU A 75 -0.19 7.96 -13.38
CA GLU A 75 -0.49 6.54 -13.66
C GLU A 75 0.75 5.77 -14.11
N GLU A 76 1.55 6.37 -14.98
CA GLU A 76 2.81 5.79 -15.48
C GLU A 76 3.80 5.58 -14.34
N ALA A 77 4.01 6.59 -13.50
CA ALA A 77 4.95 6.51 -12.37
C ALA A 77 4.54 5.44 -11.36
N ILE A 78 3.24 5.27 -11.11
CA ILE A 78 2.71 4.22 -10.23
C ILE A 78 2.96 2.84 -10.82
N LYS A 79 2.63 2.67 -12.10
CA LYS A 79 2.83 1.40 -12.80
C LYS A 79 4.30 0.99 -12.78
N GLU A 80 5.20 1.91 -13.12
CA GLU A 80 6.64 1.68 -13.07
C GLU A 80 7.11 1.31 -11.67
N ARG A 81 6.63 2.04 -10.64
CA ARG A 81 7.04 1.76 -9.26
C ARG A 81 6.52 0.43 -8.74
N ILE A 82 5.25 0.08 -8.97
CA ILE A 82 4.68 -1.21 -8.57
C ILE A 82 5.41 -2.35 -9.28
N LEU A 83 5.61 -2.26 -10.60
CA LEU A 83 6.31 -3.29 -11.35
C LEU A 83 7.76 -3.44 -10.87
N GLY A 84 8.48 -2.33 -10.67
CA GLY A 84 9.86 -2.37 -10.18
C GLY A 84 10.00 -2.99 -8.79
N LEU A 85 9.02 -2.76 -7.89
CA LEU A 85 9.03 -3.29 -6.53
C LEU A 85 8.57 -4.76 -6.46
N LEU A 86 7.62 -5.18 -7.31
CA LEU A 86 7.02 -6.52 -7.23
C LEU A 86 7.61 -7.54 -8.23
N GLN A 87 8.18 -7.12 -9.36
CA GLN A 87 8.75 -8.03 -10.37
C GLN A 87 9.84 -8.98 -9.83
N PRO A 88 10.77 -8.56 -8.94
CA PRO A 88 11.73 -9.49 -8.34
C PRO A 88 11.06 -10.66 -7.61
N LEU A 89 9.84 -10.46 -7.10
CA LEU A 89 9.09 -11.44 -6.32
C LEU A 89 8.21 -12.36 -7.18
N LEU A 90 7.81 -11.93 -8.37
CA LEU A 90 6.97 -12.71 -9.30
C LEU A 90 7.74 -13.83 -10.02
N GLY A 91 9.08 -13.78 -10.01
CA GLY A 91 9.95 -14.85 -10.53
C GLY A 91 10.32 -15.91 -9.48
N ALA A 92 10.02 -15.67 -8.20
CA ALA A 92 10.31 -16.62 -7.13
C ALA A 92 9.19 -17.67 -7.03
N PRO A 93 9.50 -18.98 -6.89
CA PRO A 93 8.47 -19.99 -6.76
C PRO A 93 7.60 -19.71 -5.51
N THR A 94 6.32 -19.41 -5.73
CA THR A 94 5.28 -19.14 -4.71
C THR A 94 4.92 -20.35 -3.83
N GLY A 95 5.74 -21.40 -3.84
CA GLY A 95 5.44 -22.73 -3.29
C GLY A 95 5.96 -23.02 -1.88
N LEU A 96 6.61 -22.10 -1.17
CA LEU A 96 7.30 -22.43 0.09
C LEU A 96 6.53 -22.19 1.41
N TRP A 97 5.22 -21.92 1.36
CA TRP A 97 4.39 -21.78 2.58
C TRP A 97 3.34 -22.88 2.76
N ARG A 98 3.56 -24.07 2.17
CA ARG A 98 2.77 -25.27 2.50
C ARG A 98 3.66 -26.31 3.18
N LYS A 99 3.78 -26.19 4.50
CA LYS A 99 3.81 -27.28 5.51
C LYS A 99 4.29 -26.75 6.88
N ARG A 100 3.37 -26.57 7.82
CA ARG A 100 3.15 -27.45 8.99
C ARG A 100 1.81 -27.15 9.61
#